data_AF-A0A8T3C6M4-F1
#
_entry.id   AF-A0A8T3C6M4-F1
#
_cell.length_a   1.000
_cell.length_b   1.000
_cell.length_c   1.000
_cell.angle_alpha   90.00
_cell.angle_beta   90.00
_cell.angle_gamma   90.00
#
_symmetry.space_group_name_H-M   'P 1'
#
loop_
_entity.id
_entity.type
_entity.pdbx_description
1 polymer ?
#
loop_
_entity_poly.entity_id
_entity_poly.type
_entity_poly.pdbx_seq_one_letter_code
_entity_poly.pdbx_strand_id
1 'polypeptide(L)'
;MDMTSISFANARKDMERLFNHFDTNGDGKISSSELQLLMRTIGEELCSEEAEAMLRYVDSDDDGLLGMEDFIRLVETESSEEEKSNKEDHIVKEAFKLYEMDGKGIITDRSLKRMLSHLGSSRPIEQCRSMIASFDLNGDGVICIEEFRAMMML
;
A
#
# COMPACT_ATOMS: atom_id res chain seq x y z
N MET A 1 18.88 -9.79 15.68
CA MET A 1 17.49 -10.28 15.67
C MET A 1 16.85 -9.64 14.45
N ASP A 2 16.57 -10.47 13.45
CA ASP A 2 16.24 -10.02 12.10
C ASP A 2 14.80 -9.47 12.06
N MET A 3 14.64 -8.18 11.71
CA MET A 3 13.33 -7.53 11.58
C MET A 3 12.47 -8.16 10.49
N THR A 4 13.09 -8.86 9.54
CA THR A 4 12.43 -9.68 8.51
C THR A 4 11.60 -10.81 9.13
N SER A 5 12.09 -11.44 10.21
CA SER A 5 11.40 -12.59 10.84
C SER A 5 10.12 -12.21 11.59
N ILE A 6 10.01 -10.96 12.05
CA ILE A 6 8.84 -10.47 12.79
C ILE A 6 7.67 -10.16 11.85
N SER A 7 7.96 -9.74 10.61
CA SER A 7 6.95 -9.46 9.58
C SER A 7 6.26 -10.74 9.07
N PHE A 8 7.04 -11.81 8.84
CA PHE A 8 6.50 -13.09 8.34
C PHE A 8 5.58 -13.80 9.35
N ALA A 9 5.86 -13.70 10.64
CA ALA A 9 5.06 -14.37 11.67
C ALA A 9 3.66 -13.76 11.84
N ASN A 10 3.54 -12.44 11.66
CA ASN A 10 2.23 -11.77 11.65
C ASN A 10 1.51 -11.99 10.32
N ALA A 11 2.22 -11.88 9.18
CA ALA A 11 1.65 -12.15 7.87
C ALA A 11 1.05 -13.56 7.78
N ARG A 12 1.73 -14.59 8.30
CA ARG A 12 1.19 -15.95 8.35
C ARG A 12 -0.10 -16.07 9.18
N LYS A 13 -0.17 -15.40 10.33
CA LYS A 13 -1.39 -15.41 11.16
C LYS A 13 -2.55 -14.67 10.51
N ASP A 14 -2.27 -13.57 9.83
CA ASP A 14 -3.29 -12.82 9.10
C ASP A 14 -3.76 -13.59 7.86
N MET A 15 -2.85 -14.30 7.16
CA MET A 15 -3.18 -15.24 6.08
C MET A 15 -4.02 -16.41 6.57
N GLU A 16 -3.68 -17.05 7.69
CA GLU A 16 -4.49 -18.13 8.29
C GLU A 16 -5.89 -17.64 8.70
N ARG A 17 -6.00 -16.41 9.21
CA ARG A 17 -7.29 -15.80 9.56
C ARG A 17 -8.13 -15.50 8.33
N LEU A 18 -7.52 -14.95 7.29
CA LEU A 18 -8.19 -14.72 6.01
C LEU A 18 -8.61 -16.05 5.40
N PHE A 19 -7.71 -17.03 5.33
CA PHE A 19 -7.98 -18.35 4.80
C PHE A 19 -9.17 -19.01 5.51
N ASN A 20 -9.20 -19.02 6.84
CA ASN A 20 -10.34 -19.52 7.62
C ASN A 20 -11.61 -18.67 7.46
N HIS A 21 -11.50 -17.43 7.00
CA HIS A 21 -12.65 -16.60 6.70
C HIS A 21 -13.26 -16.98 5.34
N PHE A 22 -12.42 -17.29 4.34
CA PHE A 22 -12.82 -17.80 3.04
C PHE A 22 -13.33 -19.25 3.10
N ASP A 23 -12.58 -20.15 3.76
CA ASP A 23 -12.93 -21.57 3.97
C ASP A 23 -14.07 -21.69 4.99
N THR A 24 -15.30 -21.56 4.48
CA THR A 24 -16.52 -21.59 5.30
C THR A 24 -16.86 -23.02 5.73
N ASN A 25 -16.47 -24.00 4.92
CA ASN A 25 -16.79 -25.40 5.13
C ASN A 25 -15.75 -26.13 6.03
N GLY A 26 -14.56 -25.55 6.20
CA GLY A 26 -13.46 -26.05 7.04
C GLY A 26 -12.71 -27.25 6.45
N ASP A 27 -12.76 -27.46 5.14
CA ASP A 27 -12.09 -28.57 4.44
C ASP A 27 -10.60 -28.28 4.18
N GLY A 28 -10.13 -27.08 4.55
CA GLY A 28 -8.76 -26.65 4.38
C GLY A 28 -8.45 -26.20 2.96
N LYS A 29 -9.47 -25.95 2.14
CA LYS A 29 -9.38 -25.46 0.76
C LYS A 29 -10.46 -24.41 0.49
N ILE A 30 -10.24 -23.55 -0.50
CA ILE A 30 -11.22 -22.52 -0.89
C ILE A 30 -11.73 -22.83 -2.29
N SER A 31 -13.03 -23.08 -2.39
CA SER A 31 -13.71 -23.26 -3.68
C SER A 31 -14.04 -21.94 -4.37
N SER A 32 -14.32 -21.98 -5.67
CA SER A 32 -14.79 -20.79 -6.45
C SER A 32 -16.04 -20.16 -5.85
N SER A 33 -16.92 -21.00 -5.30
CA SER A 33 -18.17 -20.58 -4.67
C SER A 33 -17.93 -19.85 -3.35
N GLU A 34 -16.96 -20.31 -2.56
CA GLU A 34 -16.57 -19.68 -1.29
C GLU A 34 -15.86 -18.34 -1.52
N LEU A 35 -14.95 -18.30 -2.50
CA LEU A 35 -14.28 -17.07 -2.90
C LEU A 35 -15.30 -15.99 -3.34
N GLN A 36 -16.25 -16.37 -4.19
CA GLN A 36 -17.30 -15.46 -4.67
C GLN A 36 -18.22 -14.98 -3.54
N LEU A 37 -18.61 -15.87 -2.63
CA LEU A 37 -19.46 -15.52 -1.49
C LEU A 37 -18.78 -14.51 -0.57
N LEU A 38 -17.48 -14.70 -0.33
CA LEU A 38 -16.73 -13.78 0.52
C LEU A 38 -16.55 -12.41 -0.12
N MET A 39 -16.22 -12.35 -1.41
CA MET A 39 -16.05 -11.08 -2.11
C MET A 39 -17.33 -10.25 -2.07
N ARG A 40 -18.48 -10.90 -2.28
CA ARG A 40 -19.80 -10.26 -2.08
C ARG A 40 -20.02 -9.74 -0.66
N THR A 41 -19.44 -10.42 0.33
CA THR A 41 -19.53 -10.02 1.75
C THR A 41 -18.63 -8.84 2.08
N ILE A 42 -17.50 -8.70 1.38
CA ILE A 42 -16.55 -7.58 1.50
C ILE A 42 -17.04 -6.34 0.72
N GLY A 43 -18.02 -6.51 -0.17
CA GLY A 43 -18.63 -5.45 -0.97
C GLY A 43 -18.08 -5.34 -2.39
N GLU A 44 -17.28 -6.32 -2.82
CA GLU A 44 -16.85 -6.47 -4.20
C GLU A 44 -17.64 -7.58 -4.91
N GLU A 45 -18.07 -7.35 -6.15
CA GLU A 45 -18.73 -8.38 -6.95
C GLU A 45 -17.69 -9.03 -7.87
N LEU A 46 -17.25 -10.24 -7.53
CA LEU A 46 -16.56 -11.12 -8.49
C LEU A 46 -17.58 -11.99 -9.24
N CYS A 47 -17.51 -11.98 -10.56
CA CYS A 47 -18.28 -12.90 -11.39
C CYS A 47 -17.70 -14.34 -11.30
N SER A 48 -18.53 -15.34 -11.61
CA SER A 48 -18.09 -16.76 -11.58
C SER A 48 -16.88 -17.00 -12.47
N GLU A 49 -16.86 -16.33 -13.62
CA GLU A 49 -15.79 -16.42 -14.63
C GLU A 49 -14.48 -15.83 -14.12
N GLU A 50 -14.54 -14.76 -13.32
CA GLU A 50 -13.34 -14.13 -12.73
C GLU A 50 -12.80 -14.96 -11.58
N ALA A 51 -13.67 -15.48 -10.70
CA ALA A 51 -13.28 -16.38 -9.63
C ALA A 51 -12.64 -17.67 -10.18
N GLU A 52 -13.21 -18.25 -11.24
CA GLU A 52 -12.64 -19.41 -11.93
C GLU A 52 -11.31 -19.09 -12.63
N ALA A 53 -11.17 -17.89 -13.22
CA ALA A 53 -9.92 -17.46 -13.83
C ALA A 53 -8.81 -17.26 -12.79
N MET A 54 -9.13 -16.66 -11.64
CA MET A 54 -8.20 -16.51 -10.52
C MET A 54 -7.77 -17.86 -9.95
N LEU A 55 -8.73 -18.77 -9.74
CA LEU A 55 -8.46 -20.15 -9.34
C LEU A 55 -7.49 -20.81 -10.31
N ARG A 56 -7.82 -20.85 -11.60
CA ARG A 56 -6.96 -21.47 -12.63
C ARG A 56 -5.56 -20.86 -12.74
N TYR A 57 -5.40 -19.59 -12.39
CA TYR A 57 -4.10 -18.93 -12.45
C TYR A 57 -3.19 -19.33 -11.28
N VAL A 58 -3.79 -19.62 -10.13
CA VAL A 58 -3.05 -19.87 -8.89
C VAL A 58 -3.00 -21.33 -8.51
N ASP A 59 -4.08 -22.07 -8.76
CA ASP A 59 -4.22 -23.52 -8.59
C ASP A 59 -3.07 -24.26 -9.28
N SER A 60 -2.16 -24.73 -8.45
CA SER A 60 -0.91 -25.37 -8.90
C SER A 60 -1.06 -26.88 -9.05
N ASP A 61 -2.02 -27.47 -8.33
CA ASP A 61 -2.31 -28.90 -8.33
C ASP A 61 -3.48 -29.28 -9.25
N ASP A 62 -4.10 -28.29 -9.91
CA ASP A 62 -5.22 -28.41 -10.86
C ASP A 62 -6.39 -29.18 -10.25
N ASP A 63 -6.61 -28.98 -8.94
CA ASP A 63 -7.66 -29.64 -8.17
C ASP A 63 -8.98 -28.83 -8.15
N GLY A 64 -8.94 -27.62 -8.71
CA GLY A 64 -10.06 -26.69 -8.80
C GLY A 64 -10.34 -25.92 -7.51
N LEU A 65 -9.45 -25.98 -6.53
CA LEU A 65 -9.56 -25.36 -5.21
C LEU A 65 -8.27 -24.60 -4.87
N LEU A 66 -8.33 -23.62 -3.96
CA LEU A 66 -7.11 -22.99 -3.43
C LEU A 66 -6.73 -23.67 -2.12
N GLY A 67 -5.60 -24.37 -2.12
CA GLY A 67 -4.92 -24.74 -0.88
C GLY A 67 -4.33 -23.52 -0.17
N MET A 68 -3.83 -23.71 1.05
CA MET A 68 -3.17 -22.64 1.82
C MET A 68 -1.98 -22.04 1.07
N GLU A 69 -1.09 -22.88 0.49
CA GLU A 69 0.03 -22.41 -0.33
C GLU A 69 -0.42 -21.60 -1.56
N ASP A 70 -1.47 -22.04 -2.26
CA ASP A 70 -2.01 -21.33 -3.42
C ASP A 70 -2.66 -20.01 -2.99
N PHE A 71 -3.42 -20.00 -1.89
CA PHE A 71 -4.00 -18.79 -1.33
C PHE A 71 -2.92 -17.75 -0.94
N ILE A 72 -1.81 -18.18 -0.35
CA ILE A 72 -0.68 -17.29 -0.05
C ILE A 72 -0.14 -16.69 -1.35
N ARG A 73 0.00 -17.50 -2.41
CA ARG A 73 0.48 -17.01 -3.71
C ARG A 73 -0.53 -16.08 -4.40
N LEU A 74 -1.82 -16.35 -4.29
CA LEU A 74 -2.91 -15.48 -4.77
C LEU A 74 -2.80 -14.12 -4.06
N VAL A 75 -2.80 -14.13 -2.72
CA VAL A 75 -2.71 -12.91 -1.92
C VAL A 75 -1.41 -12.17 -2.20
N GLU A 76 -0.28 -12.86 -2.37
CA GLU A 76 0.99 -12.22 -2.69
C GLU A 76 1.00 -11.61 -4.10
N THR A 77 0.30 -12.22 -5.06
CA THR A 77 0.16 -11.72 -6.44
C THR A 77 -0.79 -10.52 -6.49
N GLU A 78 -1.97 -10.61 -5.87
CA GLU A 78 -2.96 -9.52 -5.74
C GLU A 78 -2.40 -8.33 -4.93
N SER A 79 -1.65 -8.62 -3.85
CA SER A 79 -0.96 -7.60 -3.06
C SER A 79 0.18 -6.90 -3.82
N SER A 80 0.56 -7.38 -5.01
CA SER A 80 1.76 -6.91 -5.72
C SER A 80 1.52 -5.99 -6.91
N GLU A 81 0.29 -5.68 -7.32
CA GLU A 81 0.09 -4.74 -8.45
C GLU A 81 -0.80 -3.54 -8.13
N GLU A 82 -1.79 -3.65 -7.23
CA GLU A 82 -2.70 -2.51 -6.94
C GLU A 82 -2.55 -1.94 -5.51
N GLU A 83 -2.32 -2.77 -4.49
CA GLU A 83 -2.24 -2.29 -3.10
C GLU A 83 -0.90 -1.65 -2.70
N LYS A 84 0.24 -2.10 -3.25
CA LYS A 84 1.56 -1.51 -2.95
C LYS A 84 1.65 -0.07 -3.46
N SER A 85 1.14 0.19 -4.66
CA SER A 85 1.07 1.56 -5.18
C SER A 85 0.13 2.41 -4.34
N ASN A 86 -0.98 1.87 -3.84
CA ASN A 86 -1.97 2.65 -3.11
C ASN A 86 -1.51 3.00 -1.67
N LYS A 87 -0.83 2.09 -0.95
CA LYS A 87 -0.32 2.36 0.40
C LYS A 87 0.85 3.35 0.40
N GLU A 88 1.82 3.19 -0.49
CA GLU A 88 2.94 4.14 -0.60
C GLU A 88 2.48 5.52 -1.05
N ASP A 89 1.64 5.59 -2.08
CA ASP A 89 1.08 6.84 -2.56
C ASP A 89 0.20 7.51 -1.49
N HIS A 90 -0.54 6.73 -0.69
CA HIS A 90 -1.30 7.25 0.45
C HIS A 90 -0.39 7.84 1.54
N ILE A 91 0.69 7.15 1.92
CA ILE A 91 1.65 7.66 2.92
C ILE A 91 2.32 8.94 2.42
N VAL A 92 2.74 8.98 1.14
CA VAL A 92 3.34 10.16 0.51
C VAL A 92 2.34 11.32 0.48
N LYS A 93 1.07 11.08 0.11
CA LYS A 93 0.01 12.10 0.11
C LYS A 93 -0.28 12.65 1.50
N GLU A 94 -0.37 11.79 2.51
CA GLU A 94 -0.63 12.23 3.89
C GLU A 94 0.56 13.01 4.46
N ALA A 95 1.80 12.53 4.23
CA ALA A 95 2.99 13.28 4.60
C ALA A 95 3.05 14.63 3.87
N PHE A 96 2.74 14.65 2.57
CA PHE A 96 2.72 15.87 1.77
C PHE A 96 1.71 16.90 2.32
N LYS A 97 0.49 16.47 2.68
CA LYS A 97 -0.52 17.33 3.31
C LYS A 97 -0.09 17.93 4.64
N LEU A 98 0.79 17.27 5.39
CA LEU A 98 1.34 17.86 6.62
C LEU A 98 2.17 19.12 6.27
N TYR A 99 3.00 19.05 5.23
CA TYR A 99 3.83 20.17 4.80
C TYR A 99 3.06 21.20 3.94
N GLU A 100 2.07 20.76 3.17
CA GLU A 100 1.24 21.56 2.28
C GLU A 100 0.05 22.15 3.06
N MET A 101 0.19 23.40 3.50
CA MET A 101 -0.79 24.03 4.40
C MET A 101 -1.76 25.00 3.73
N ASP A 102 -1.58 25.30 2.44
CA ASP A 102 -2.34 26.34 1.73
C ASP A 102 -3.42 25.76 0.78
N GLY A 103 -3.56 24.44 0.69
CA GLY A 103 -4.43 23.74 -0.25
C GLY A 103 -4.01 23.92 -1.71
N LYS A 104 -2.75 24.28 -1.97
CA LYS A 104 -2.24 24.61 -3.31
C LYS A 104 -1.59 23.42 -4.00
N GLY A 105 -1.42 22.30 -3.29
CA GLY A 105 -0.72 21.14 -3.84
C GLY A 105 0.78 21.35 -4.05
N ILE A 106 1.40 22.31 -3.36
CA ILE A 106 2.83 22.64 -3.44
C ILE A 106 3.41 23.00 -2.06
N ILE A 107 4.61 22.52 -1.77
CA ILE A 107 5.35 22.88 -0.55
C ILE A 107 6.26 24.07 -0.88
N THR A 108 6.04 25.18 -0.18
CA THR A 108 6.86 26.40 -0.31
C THR A 108 7.85 26.53 0.84
N ASP A 109 8.84 27.41 0.71
CA ASP A 109 9.81 27.74 1.77
C ASP A 109 9.13 28.15 3.08
N ARG A 110 7.99 28.84 2.97
CA ARG A 110 7.15 29.24 4.10
C ARG A 110 6.43 28.06 4.74
N SER A 111 5.83 27.18 3.93
CA SER A 111 5.09 26.00 4.41
C SER A 111 6.04 25.03 5.12
N LEU A 112 7.21 24.79 4.51
CA LEU A 112 8.29 23.98 5.09
C LEU A 112 8.79 24.56 6.42
N LYS A 113 9.10 25.87 6.47
CA LYS A 113 9.53 26.54 7.71
C LYS A 113 8.50 26.40 8.83
N ARG A 114 7.21 26.52 8.50
CA ARG A 114 6.12 26.42 9.48
C ARG A 114 6.01 25.01 10.04
N MET A 115 6.07 23.97 9.20
CA MET A 115 6.07 22.59 9.65
C MET A 115 7.32 22.27 10.50
N LEU A 116 8.51 22.66 10.04
CA LEU A 116 9.75 22.50 10.80
C LEU A 116 9.70 23.16 12.18
N SER A 117 9.01 24.30 12.29
CA SER A 117 8.78 24.96 13.57
C SER A 117 7.81 24.19 14.48
N HIS A 118 6.81 23.50 13.92
CA HIS A 118 5.90 22.61 14.67
C HIS A 118 6.61 21.33 15.14
N LEU A 119 7.58 20.82 14.37
CA LEU A 119 8.41 19.66 14.75
C LEU A 119 9.55 20.02 15.73
N GLY A 120 9.56 21.25 16.26
CA GLY A 120 10.55 21.72 17.24
C GLY A 120 11.91 22.07 16.65
N SER A 121 12.06 22.09 15.32
CA SER A 121 13.30 22.38 14.61
C SER A 121 13.14 23.60 13.69
N SER A 122 12.90 24.78 14.27
CA SER A 122 12.77 26.00 13.46
C SER A 122 14.10 26.39 12.81
N ARG A 123 14.04 26.72 11.51
CA ARG A 123 15.20 27.16 10.72
C ARG A 123 14.92 28.50 10.04
N PRO A 124 15.96 29.30 9.71
CA PRO A 124 15.80 30.50 8.91
C PRO A 124 15.28 30.16 7.50
N ILE A 125 14.57 31.11 6.88
CA ILE A 125 13.91 30.90 5.59
C ILE A 125 14.93 30.60 4.48
N GLU A 126 16.13 31.17 4.56
CA GLU A 126 17.22 30.91 3.60
C GLU A 126 17.69 29.45 3.62
N GLN A 127 17.74 28.82 4.80
CA GLN A 127 18.03 27.38 4.86
C GLN A 127 16.88 26.54 4.30
N CYS A 128 15.62 26.96 4.52
CA CYS A 128 14.46 26.27 3.96
C CYS A 128 14.47 26.35 2.43
N ARG A 129 14.90 27.48 1.86
CA ARG A 129 15.13 27.62 0.41
C ARG A 129 16.23 26.70 -0.09
N SER A 130 17.34 26.60 0.63
CA SER A 130 18.43 25.67 0.26
C SER A 130 17.99 24.19 0.33
N MET A 131 17.10 23.86 1.27
CA MET A 131 16.50 22.52 1.34
C MET A 131 15.60 22.26 0.13
N ILE A 132 14.73 23.22 -0.22
CA ILE A 132 13.88 23.11 -1.42
C ILE A 132 14.72 22.94 -2.67
N ALA A 133 15.73 23.79 -2.87
CA ALA A 133 16.61 23.73 -4.04
C ALA A 133 17.40 22.40 -4.18
N SER A 134 17.46 21.58 -3.13
CA SER A 134 18.11 20.26 -3.20
C SER A 134 17.19 19.17 -3.76
N PHE A 135 15.87 19.40 -3.74
CA PHE A 135 14.83 18.44 -4.15
C PHE A 135 13.89 18.96 -5.23
N ASP A 136 13.91 20.27 -5.48
CA ASP A 136 13.30 20.95 -6.63
C ASP A 136 14.06 20.55 -7.91
N LEU A 137 13.46 19.65 -8.67
CA LEU A 137 14.06 19.07 -9.88
C LEU A 137 13.78 19.95 -11.11
N ASN A 138 12.65 20.64 -11.11
CA ASN A 138 12.22 21.46 -12.24
C ASN A 138 12.73 22.92 -12.15
N GLY A 139 13.23 23.35 -10.98
CA GLY A 139 13.78 24.67 -10.71
C GLY A 139 12.74 25.77 -10.50
N ASP A 140 11.49 25.44 -10.18
CA ASP A 140 10.40 26.41 -9.99
C ASP A 140 10.39 27.06 -8.59
N GLY A 141 11.26 26.59 -7.70
CA GLY A 141 11.44 27.10 -6.34
C GLY A 141 10.39 26.61 -5.35
N VAL A 142 9.60 25.60 -5.71
CA VAL A 142 8.67 24.88 -4.83
C VAL A 142 8.91 23.37 -4.92
N ILE A 143 8.24 22.59 -4.07
CA ILE A 143 8.26 21.12 -4.17
C ILE A 143 6.83 20.69 -4.49
N CYS A 144 6.63 20.06 -5.65
CA CYS A 144 5.39 19.40 -6.01
C CYS A 144 5.32 17.98 -5.42
N ILE A 145 4.16 17.32 -5.54
CA ILE A 145 3.96 15.97 -5.01
C ILE A 145 4.92 14.94 -5.61
N GLU A 146 5.30 15.10 -6.88
CA GLU A 146 6.23 14.21 -7.57
C GLU A 146 7.66 14.36 -7.03
N GLU A 147 8.12 15.58 -6.80
CA GLU A 147 9.41 15.89 -6.20
C GLU A 147 9.47 15.46 -4.73
N PHE A 148 8.37 15.65 -3.98
CA PHE A 148 8.25 15.16 -2.61
C PHE A 148 8.25 13.63 -2.54
N ARG A 149 7.61 12.96 -3.50
CA ARG A 149 7.65 11.49 -3.63
C ARG A 149 9.07 11.02 -3.88
N ALA A 150 9.78 11.65 -4.83
CA ALA A 150 11.18 11.34 -5.09
C ALA A 150 12.06 11.54 -3.84
N MET A 151 11.81 12.59 -3.06
CA MET A 151 12.50 12.82 -1.78
C MET A 151 12.26 11.70 -0.76
N MET A 152 11.04 11.15 -0.67
CA MET A 152 10.72 10.08 0.29
C MET A 152 11.16 8.68 -0.17
N MET A 153 11.44 8.50 -1.46
CA MET A 153 11.82 7.22 -2.07
C MET A 153 13.32 7.09 -2.40
N LEU A 154 14.12 8.10 -2.04
CA LEU A 154 15.59 8.09 -2.08
C LEU A 154 16.19 7.38 -0.86
#